data_AF-A0A6C0I531-F1
#
_entry.id   AF-A0A6C0I531-F1
#
_cell.length_a   1.000
_cell.length_b   1.000
_cell.length_c   1.000
_cell.angle_alpha   90.00
_cell.angle_beta   90.00
_cell.angle_gamma   90.00
#
_symmetry.space_group_name_H-M   'P 1'
#
loop_
_entity.id
_entity.type
_entity.pdbx_description
1 polymer ?
#
loop_
_entity_poly.entity_id
_entity_poly.type
_entity_poly.pdbx_seq_one_letter_code
_entity_poly.pdbx_strand_id
1 'polypeptide(L)'
;MCDKVLEEIQQCLITCSNNKRVIIPEKMVDLASCNNLKVYKQSMHATKTELQFNVPTLYPSHEYAIEYNVLKRLVTVSYNV
;
A
#
# COMPACT_ATOMS: atom_id res chain seq x y z
N MET A 1 5.28 -0.01 12.04
CA MET A 1 4.23 -0.72 11.27
C MET A 1 3.81 0.05 10.03
N CYS A 2 3.50 1.36 10.11
CA CYS A 2 3.36 2.20 8.91
C CYS A 2 4.57 2.07 7.96
N ASP A 3 5.80 1.96 8.49
CA ASP A 3 7.00 1.75 7.66
C ASP A 3 7.01 0.41 6.93
N LYS A 4 6.53 -0.65 7.59
CA LYS A 4 6.39 -1.98 6.97
C LYS A 4 5.39 -1.94 5.80
N VAL A 5 4.26 -1.23 5.97
CA VAL A 5 3.30 -1.03 4.87
C VAL A 5 3.94 -0.25 3.72
N LEU A 6 4.70 0.80 4.03
CA LEU A 6 5.41 1.59 3.02
C LEU A 6 6.46 0.76 2.27
N GLU A 7 7.26 -0.03 2.99
CA GLU A 7 8.25 -0.93 2.41
C GLU A 7 7.58 -1.93 1.45
N GLU A 8 6.46 -2.51 1.84
CA GLU A 8 5.72 -3.45 1.00
C GLU A 8 5.13 -2.77 -0.25
N ILE A 9 4.66 -1.52 -0.14
CA ILE A 9 4.27 -0.69 -1.30
C ILE A 9 5.46 -0.45 -2.23
N GLN A 10 6.62 -0.09 -1.69
CA GLN A 10 7.83 0.16 -2.47
C GLN A 10 8.28 -1.11 -3.20
N GLN A 11 8.26 -2.26 -2.51
CA GLN A 11 8.57 -3.57 -3.11
C GLN A 11 7.61 -3.93 -4.24
N CYS A 12 6.31 -3.61 -4.12
CA CYS A 12 5.35 -3.76 -5.23
C CYS A 12 5.75 -2.94 -6.47
N LEU A 13 6.39 -1.79 -6.28
CA LEU A 13 6.74 -0.84 -7.33
C LEU A 13 8.13 -1.06 -7.95
N ILE A 14 8.99 -1.89 -7.35
CA ILE A 14 10.35 -2.18 -7.88
C ILE A 14 10.29 -2.82 -9.27
N THR A 15 9.27 -3.63 -9.52
CA THR A 15 9.08 -4.32 -10.79
C THR A 15 8.21 -3.51 -11.74
N CYS A 16 8.62 -3.33 -13.00
CA CYS A 16 7.80 -2.70 -14.05
C CYS A 16 6.69 -3.62 -14.60
N SER A 17 6.02 -4.34 -13.72
CA SER A 17 4.93 -5.28 -14.04
C SER A 17 3.86 -5.20 -12.96
N ASN A 18 2.68 -5.76 -13.25
CA ASN A 18 1.68 -5.96 -12.19
C ASN A 18 2.31 -6.78 -11.06
N ASN A 19 2.06 -6.36 -9.83
CA ASN A 19 2.61 -7.01 -8.65
C ASN A 19 1.58 -7.03 -7.53
N LYS A 20 1.63 -8.05 -6.69
CA LYS A 20 0.77 -8.23 -5.52
C LYS A 20 1.60 -8.72 -4.37
N ARG A 21 1.51 -8.05 -3.23
CA ARG A 21 2.06 -8.52 -1.96
C ARG A 21 0.96 -8.63 -0.92
N VAL A 22 1.08 -9.63 -0.06
CA VAL A 22 0.12 -9.88 1.02
C VAL A 22 0.81 -9.55 2.33
N ILE A 23 0.13 -8.78 3.17
CA ILE A 23 0.60 -8.40 4.50
C ILE A 23 -0.40 -8.85 5.56
N ILE A 24 0.13 -9.30 6.69
CA ILE A 24 -0.64 -9.58 7.91
C ILE A 24 -0.09 -8.65 9.00
N PRO A 25 -0.88 -7.67 9.47
CA PRO A 25 -0.42 -6.77 10.52
C PRO A 25 -0.29 -7.52 11.85
N GLU A 26 0.77 -7.26 12.60
CA GLU A 26 0.90 -7.76 13.98
C GLU A 26 0.09 -6.91 14.97
N LYS A 27 -0.27 -5.68 14.58
CA LYS A 27 -1.00 -4.70 15.40
C LYS A 27 -1.94 -3.90 14.51
N MET A 28 -2.95 -3.27 15.11
CA MET A 28 -3.83 -2.35 14.41
C MET A 28 -3.04 -1.17 13.84
N VAL A 29 -3.31 -0.79 12.59
CA VAL A 29 -2.68 0.34 11.91
C VAL A 29 -3.75 1.19 11.24
N ASP A 30 -3.85 2.45 11.63
CA ASP A 30 -4.63 3.43 10.90
C ASP A 30 -3.76 4.04 9.79
N LEU A 31 -4.04 3.72 8.53
CA LEU A 31 -3.32 4.22 7.37
C LEU A 31 -3.49 5.73 7.19
N ALA A 32 -4.63 6.29 7.62
CA ALA A 32 -4.87 7.73 7.60
C ALA A 32 -4.02 8.48 8.63
N SER A 33 -3.52 7.80 9.66
CA SER A 33 -2.59 8.37 10.66
C SER A 33 -1.12 8.31 10.23
N CYS A 34 -0.78 7.46 9.24
CA CYS A 34 0.60 7.23 8.81
C CYS A 34 1.17 8.41 7.99
N ASN A 35 2.00 9.26 8.61
CA ASN A 35 2.62 10.41 7.94
C ASN A 35 3.55 10.02 6.78
N ASN A 36 4.30 8.92 6.93
CA ASN A 36 5.19 8.41 5.89
C ASN A 36 4.42 8.00 4.61
N LEU A 37 3.24 7.38 4.75
CA LEU A 37 2.36 7.02 3.64
C LEU A 37 1.76 8.27 2.98
N LYS A 38 1.41 9.30 3.76
CA LYS A 38 0.94 10.59 3.21
C LYS A 38 2.02 11.28 2.37
N VAL A 39 3.23 11.39 2.91
CA VAL A 39 4.38 11.99 2.19
C VAL A 39 4.70 11.18 0.93
N TYR A 40 4.70 9.84 1.05
CA TYR A 40 4.96 8.98 -0.09
C TYR A 40 3.89 9.15 -1.19
N LYS A 41 2.60 9.17 -0.82
CA LYS A 41 1.50 9.44 -1.76
C LYS A 41 1.68 10.75 -2.51
N GLN A 42 2.14 11.81 -1.83
CA GLN A 42 2.44 13.10 -2.47
C GLN A 42 3.61 12.97 -3.46
N SER A 43 4.66 12.22 -3.12
CA SER A 43 5.82 12.02 -4.00
C SER A 43 5.48 11.25 -5.28
N MET A 44 4.51 10.33 -5.23
CA MET A 44 4.06 9.54 -6.39
C MET A 44 3.36 10.37 -7.47
N HIS A 45 2.98 11.61 -7.18
CA HIS A 45 2.41 12.53 -8.17
C HIS A 45 3.40 12.78 -9.33
N ALA A 46 4.70 12.79 -9.05
CA ALA A 46 5.73 12.94 -10.08
C ALA A 46 5.74 11.78 -11.10
N THR A 47 5.40 10.56 -10.67
CA THR A 47 5.36 9.37 -11.53
C THR A 47 3.99 9.11 -12.14
N LYS A 48 2.99 9.97 -11.86
CA LYS A 48 1.57 9.75 -12.17
C LYS A 48 1.08 8.41 -11.64
N THR A 49 1.62 7.96 -10.50
CA THR A 49 1.17 6.75 -9.83
C THR A 49 0.24 7.16 -8.70
N GLU A 50 -0.93 6.55 -8.65
CA GLU A 50 -1.90 6.79 -7.58
C GLU A 50 -1.75 5.76 -6.48
N LEU A 51 -1.98 6.18 -5.23
CA LEU A 51 -2.04 5.31 -4.06
C LEU A 51 -3.42 5.45 -3.41
N GLN A 52 -4.17 4.35 -3.42
CA GLN A 52 -5.52 4.25 -2.88
C GLN A 52 -5.57 3.26 -1.72
N PHE A 53 -6.08 3.73 -0.58
CA PHE A 53 -6.31 2.92 0.61
C PHE A 53 -7.80 2.60 0.68
N ASN A 54 -8.19 1.43 0.17
CA ASN A 54 -9.60 0.99 0.17
C ASN A 54 -10.04 0.47 1.55
N VAL A 55 -9.07 0.32 2.46
CA VAL A 55 -9.26 0.06 3.88
C VAL A 55 -8.55 1.15 4.67
N PRO A 56 -9.23 1.91 5.55
CA PRO A 56 -8.58 2.97 6.33
C PRO A 56 -7.71 2.39 7.46
N THR A 57 -8.11 1.24 7.99
CA THR A 57 -7.46 0.59 9.13
C THR A 57 -7.16 -0.86 8.80
N LEU A 58 -5.93 -1.29 9.10
CA LEU A 58 -5.50 -2.68 9.07
C LEU A 58 -5.63 -3.26 10.47
N TYR A 59 -6.35 -4.37 10.61
CA TYR A 59 -6.52 -5.10 11.87
C TYR A 59 -5.56 -6.28 11.93
N PRO A 60 -5.08 -6.64 13.13
CA PRO A 60 -4.26 -7.83 13.28
C PRO A 60 -5.02 -9.09 12.85
N SER A 61 -4.28 -10.11 12.43
CA SER A 61 -4.81 -11.41 11.99
C SER A 61 -5.70 -11.37 10.73
N HIS A 62 -5.76 -10.24 10.03
CA HIS A 62 -6.42 -10.11 8.73
C HIS A 62 -5.37 -10.00 7.64
N GLU A 63 -5.61 -10.65 6.51
CA GLU A 63 -4.78 -10.52 5.32
C GLU A 63 -5.20 -9.31 4.49
N TYR A 64 -4.21 -8.55 4.04
CA TYR A 64 -4.41 -7.42 3.15
C TYR A 64 -3.51 -7.53 1.93
N ALA A 65 -4.07 -7.21 0.78
CA ALA A 65 -3.35 -7.17 -0.49
C ALA A 65 -2.88 -5.73 -0.77
N ILE A 66 -1.62 -5.61 -1.16
CA ILE A 66 -1.03 -4.41 -1.76
C ILE A 66 -0.77 -4.75 -3.22
N GLU A 67 -1.56 -4.17 -4.11
CA GLU A 67 -1.55 -4.50 -5.53
C GLU A 67 -1.10 -3.29 -6.35
N TYR A 68 -0.07 -3.47 -7.18
CA TYR A 68 0.32 -2.50 -8.20
C TYR A 68 -0.20 -2.94 -9.56
N ASN A 69 -0.99 -2.07 -10.18
CA ASN A 69 -1.43 -2.18 -11.56
C ASN A 69 -0.60 -1.22 -12.43
N VAL A 70 0.27 -1.77 -13.29
CA VAL A 70 1.18 -0.97 -14.12
C VAL A 70 0.44 -0.16 -15.18
N LEU A 71 -0.64 -0.72 -15.75
CA LEU A 71 -1.42 -0.08 -16.81
C LEU A 71 -2.17 1.15 -16.28
N LYS A 72 -2.77 1.00 -15.10
CA LYS A 72 -3.51 2.08 -14.41
C LYS A 72 -2.58 2.98 -13.60
N ARG A 73 -1.31 2.60 -13.43
CA ARG A 73 -0.35 3.20 -12.50
C ARG A 73 -0.99 3.40 -11.13
N LEU A 74 -1.57 2.35 -10.59
CA LEU A 74 -2.37 2.43 -9.37
C LEU A 74 -1.86 1.38 -8.38
N VAL A 75 -1.57 1.83 -7.16
CA VAL A 75 -1.35 0.96 -6.00
C VAL A 75 -2.61 0.99 -5.13
N THR A 76 -3.16 -0.18 -4.84
CA THR A 76 -4.30 -0.34 -3.93
C THR A 76 -3.91 -1.13 -2.69
N VAL A 77 -4.41 -0.71 -1.53
CA VAL A 77 -4.40 -1.51 -0.30
C VAL A 77 -5.84 -1.90 0.03
N SER A 78 -6.13 -3.20 0.09
CA SER A 78 -7.47 -3.74 0.34
C SER A 78 -7.41 -5.07 1.10
N TYR A 79 -8.55 -5.58 1.56
CA TYR A 79 -8.63 -6.95 2.09
C TYR A 79 -8.16 -7.96 1.04
N ASN A 80 -7.44 -9.00 1.46
CA ASN A 80 -7.15 -10.16 0.65
C ASN A 80 -8.27 -11.18 0.90
N VAL A 81 -9.20 -11.29 -0.06
CA VAL A 81 -10.32 -12.25 -0.04
C VAL A 81 -10.01 -13.40 -0.97
#